data_AF-A0A7J9C2U9-F1
#
_entry.id   AF-A0A7J9C2U9-F1
#
_cell.length_a   1.000
_cell.length_b   1.000
_cell.length_c   1.000
_cell.angle_alpha   90.00
_cell.angle_beta   90.00
_cell.angle_gamma   90.00
#
_symmetry.space_group_name_H-M   'P 1'
#
loop_
_entity.id
_entity.type
_entity.pdbx_description
1 polymer ?
#
loop_
_entity_poly.entity_id
_entity_poly.type
_entity_poly.pdbx_seq_one_letter_code
_entity_poly.pdbx_strand_id
1 'polypeptide(L)'
;MVELITSSKAQCLEQLVTLKIGGCEMMREVIASDGDEATYQEIIFEELKCLELKGLQNLKSFCSGNYTLKFPSLDDITVIDCPAIENFCNGALSTPKLQEVQTGRDVRKCTWDLNSTIEQLNKDGTEY
;
A
#
# COMPACT_ATOMS: atom_id res chain seq x y z
N MET A 1 -8.50 10.23 -14.12
CA MET A 1 -7.22 9.57 -13.81
C MET A 1 -7.54 8.23 -13.21
N VAL A 2 -6.99 7.15 -13.76
CA VAL A 2 -7.31 5.78 -13.34
C VAL A 2 -6.21 5.24 -12.40
N GLU A 3 -5.01 5.73 -12.59
CA GLU A 3 -3.76 5.43 -11.88
C GLU A 3 -2.96 6.71 -11.62
N LEU A 4 -2.13 6.75 -10.57
CA LEU A 4 -1.26 7.91 -10.30
C LEU A 4 0.08 7.80 -11.03
N ILE A 5 0.73 6.64 -10.92
CA ILE A 5 2.06 6.35 -11.47
C ILE A 5 2.13 4.90 -11.95
N THR A 6 3.15 4.61 -12.76
CA THR A 6 3.51 3.22 -13.11
C THR A 6 4.61 2.69 -12.18
N SER A 7 4.74 1.37 -12.09
CA SER A 7 5.77 0.68 -11.31
C SER A 7 7.18 1.20 -11.60
N SER A 8 7.57 1.31 -12.87
CA SER A 8 8.88 1.82 -13.26
C SER A 8 9.16 3.25 -12.75
N LYS A 9 8.13 4.10 -12.70
CA LYS A 9 8.24 5.48 -12.18
C LYS A 9 8.21 5.54 -10.66
N ALA A 10 7.55 4.58 -10.01
CA ALA A 10 7.51 4.50 -8.56
C ALA A 10 8.91 4.31 -7.96
N GLN A 11 9.82 3.63 -8.68
CA GLN A 11 11.22 3.49 -8.29
C GLN A 11 11.95 4.83 -8.15
N CYS A 12 11.48 5.90 -8.81
CA CYS A 12 12.09 7.22 -8.68
C CYS A 12 11.60 8.01 -7.46
N LEU A 13 10.70 7.44 -6.65
CA LEU A 13 10.05 8.11 -5.51
C LEU A 13 10.62 7.68 -4.15
N GLU A 14 11.84 7.16 -4.10
CA GLU A 14 12.50 6.73 -2.86
C GLU A 14 12.56 7.87 -1.81
N GLN A 15 12.72 9.12 -2.24
CA GLN A 15 12.80 10.29 -1.37
C GLN A 15 11.44 10.95 -1.07
N LEU A 16 10.33 10.36 -1.54
CA LEU A 16 8.99 10.90 -1.29
C LEU A 16 8.64 10.74 0.18
N VAL A 17 8.49 11.86 0.91
CA VAL A 17 8.21 11.84 2.35
C VAL A 17 6.71 11.69 2.67
N THR A 18 5.84 12.22 1.82
CA THR A 18 4.39 12.23 2.07
C THR A 18 3.62 12.04 0.78
N LEU A 19 2.69 11.09 0.78
CA LEU A 19 1.76 10.83 -0.31
C LEU A 19 0.33 10.98 0.19
N LYS A 20 -0.42 11.94 -0.39
CA LYS A 20 -1.83 12.15 -0.08
C LYS A 20 -2.64 12.17 -1.36
N ILE A 21 -3.67 11.32 -1.41
CA ILE A 21 -4.55 11.19 -2.57
C ILE A 21 -5.98 11.31 -2.08
N GLY A 22 -6.71 12.28 -2.64
CA GLY A 22 -8.03 12.66 -2.18
C GLY A 22 -9.03 12.85 -3.31
N GLY A 23 -10.25 12.34 -3.15
CA GLY A 23 -11.40 12.68 -4.00
C GLY A 23 -11.28 12.31 -5.48
N CYS A 24 -10.41 11.35 -5.82
CA CYS A 24 -10.24 10.88 -7.19
C CYS A 24 -11.21 9.74 -7.49
N GLU A 25 -12.42 10.08 -7.95
CA GLU A 25 -13.50 9.11 -8.17
C GLU A 25 -13.16 8.02 -9.19
N MET A 26 -12.34 8.32 -10.21
CA MET A 26 -12.03 7.37 -11.29
C MET A 26 -10.80 6.49 -11.00
N MET A 27 -10.10 6.75 -9.90
CA MET A 27 -8.86 6.04 -9.57
C MET A 27 -9.17 4.61 -9.13
N ARG A 28 -8.57 3.64 -9.80
CA ARG A 28 -8.69 2.21 -9.50
C ARG A 28 -7.46 1.64 -8.80
N GLU A 29 -6.31 2.21 -9.07
CA GLU A 29 -5.03 1.83 -8.49
C GLU A 29 -4.17 3.07 -8.25
N VAL A 30 -3.23 3.04 -7.30
CA VAL A 30 -2.26 4.13 -7.16
C VAL A 30 -1.07 3.88 -8.08
N ILE A 31 -0.55 2.66 -8.04
CA ILE A 31 0.58 2.19 -8.84
C ILE A 31 0.08 1.13 -9.82
N ALA A 32 0.09 1.46 -11.11
CA ALA A 32 -0.19 0.52 -12.18
C ALA A 32 1.09 -0.26 -12.56
N SER A 33 0.97 -1.58 -12.72
CA SER A 33 2.04 -2.38 -13.35
C SER A 33 2.18 -1.98 -14.83
N ASP A 34 3.40 -1.71 -15.28
CA ASP A 34 3.72 -1.51 -16.71
C ASP A 34 4.45 -2.71 -17.33
N GLY A 35 4.38 -3.88 -16.66
CA GLY A 35 4.91 -5.16 -17.16
C GLY A 35 6.39 -5.41 -16.83
N ASP A 36 6.98 -4.62 -15.94
CA ASP A 36 8.39 -4.73 -15.53
C ASP A 36 8.63 -5.69 -14.34
N GLU A 37 7.65 -6.50 -13.98
CA GLU A 37 7.68 -7.46 -12.85
C GLU A 37 8.82 -8.49 -12.96
N ALA A 38 9.26 -8.81 -14.19
CA ALA A 38 10.41 -9.65 -14.43
C ALA A 38 11.76 -8.96 -14.15
N THR A 39 11.77 -7.61 -14.17
CA THR A 39 12.97 -6.78 -13.99
C THR A 39 13.09 -6.28 -12.56
N TYR A 40 11.98 -5.86 -11.97
CA TYR A 40 11.91 -5.35 -10.61
C TYR A 40 10.90 -6.15 -9.81
N GLN A 41 11.38 -6.77 -8.74
CA GLN A 41 10.54 -7.56 -7.83
C GLN A 41 10.06 -6.73 -6.64
N GLU A 42 10.65 -5.55 -6.43
CA GLU A 42 10.43 -4.71 -5.26
C GLU A 42 10.24 -3.25 -5.66
N ILE A 43 9.39 -2.53 -4.95
CA ILE A 43 9.26 -1.07 -5.05
C ILE A 43 9.47 -0.52 -3.64
N ILE A 44 10.44 0.39 -3.50
CA ILE A 44 10.88 0.90 -2.20
C ILE A 44 10.55 2.38 -2.09
N PHE A 45 9.76 2.73 -1.08
CA PHE A 45 9.49 4.10 -0.67
C PHE A 45 10.28 4.39 0.61
N GLU A 46 11.58 4.60 0.45
CA GLU A 46 12.55 4.67 1.56
C GLU A 46 12.18 5.74 2.61
N GLU A 47 11.84 6.95 2.16
CA GLU A 47 11.60 8.10 3.03
C GLU A 47 10.11 8.36 3.32
N LEU A 48 9.20 7.53 2.81
CA LEU A 48 7.76 7.77 2.96
C LEU A 48 7.33 7.55 4.40
N LYS A 49 6.93 8.65 5.06
CA LYS A 49 6.49 8.67 6.46
C LYS A 49 4.98 8.70 6.59
N CYS A 50 4.29 9.33 5.65
CA CYS A 50 2.84 9.50 5.70
C CYS A 50 2.18 9.10 4.38
N LEU A 51 1.23 8.17 4.45
CA LEU A 51 0.37 7.76 3.35
C LEU A 51 -1.11 8.01 3.68
N GLU A 52 -1.77 8.87 2.91
CA GLU A 52 -3.20 9.18 3.08
C GLU A 52 -3.98 8.91 1.79
N LEU A 53 -5.01 8.07 1.89
CA LEU A 53 -5.96 7.76 0.83
C LEU A 53 -7.37 8.15 1.33
N LYS A 54 -8.01 9.12 0.67
CA LYS A 54 -9.27 9.68 1.15
C LYS A 54 -10.32 9.83 0.05
N GLY A 55 -11.51 9.29 0.27
CA GLY A 55 -12.66 9.50 -0.63
C GLY A 55 -12.45 8.90 -2.02
N LEU A 56 -11.72 7.79 -2.13
CA LEU A 56 -11.40 7.15 -3.41
C LEU A 56 -12.41 6.02 -3.68
N GLN A 57 -13.55 6.40 -4.26
CA GLN A 57 -14.72 5.52 -4.37
C GLN A 57 -14.51 4.26 -5.21
N ASN A 58 -13.60 4.29 -6.18
CA ASN A 58 -13.32 3.17 -7.08
C ASN A 58 -11.93 2.55 -6.90
N LEU A 59 -11.18 2.95 -5.86
CA LEU A 59 -9.84 2.42 -5.63
C LEU A 59 -9.95 0.96 -5.18
N LYS A 60 -9.41 0.05 -5.99
CA LYS A 60 -9.41 -1.40 -5.74
C LYS A 60 -8.16 -1.87 -5.00
N SER A 61 -7.00 -1.32 -5.36
CA SER A 61 -5.73 -1.62 -4.70
C SER A 61 -4.78 -0.43 -4.71
N PHE A 62 -3.74 -0.46 -3.86
CA PHE A 62 -2.65 0.51 -3.95
C PHE A 62 -1.73 0.18 -5.13
N CYS A 63 -1.41 -1.09 -5.34
CA CYS A 63 -0.61 -1.56 -6.47
C CYS A 63 -1.27 -2.77 -7.16
N SER A 64 -1.33 -2.77 -8.49
CA SER A 64 -1.88 -3.91 -9.25
C SER A 64 -0.88 -5.02 -9.56
N GLY A 65 0.42 -4.70 -9.62
CA GLY A 65 1.45 -5.69 -9.90
C GLY A 65 1.82 -6.53 -8.69
N ASN A 66 2.46 -7.67 -8.95
CA ASN A 66 2.96 -8.57 -7.93
C ASN A 66 4.38 -8.17 -7.47
N TYR A 67 4.49 -6.98 -6.88
CA TYR A 67 5.75 -6.47 -6.31
C TYR A 67 5.76 -6.59 -4.80
N THR A 68 6.94 -6.76 -4.24
CA THR A 68 7.18 -6.52 -2.82
C THR A 68 7.24 -5.01 -2.57
N LEU A 69 6.25 -4.46 -1.88
CA LEU A 69 6.24 -3.05 -1.51
C LEU A 69 6.95 -2.88 -0.16
N LYS A 70 7.96 -2.00 -0.11
CA LYS A 70 8.70 -1.70 1.13
C LYS A 70 8.51 -0.25 1.53
N PHE A 71 8.16 -0.04 2.80
CA PHE A 71 7.97 1.26 3.41
C PHE A 71 8.73 1.34 4.74
N PRO A 72 10.07 1.40 4.72
CA PRO A 72 10.90 1.32 5.92
C PRO A 72 10.68 2.49 6.89
N SER A 73 10.34 3.68 6.39
CA SER A 73 10.15 4.89 7.21
C SER A 73 8.69 5.20 7.56
N LEU A 74 7.74 4.36 7.16
CA LEU A 74 6.31 4.69 7.28
C LEU A 74 5.86 4.71 8.74
N ASP A 75 5.45 5.91 9.17
CA ASP A 75 4.95 6.20 10.50
C ASP A 75 3.42 6.11 10.54
N ASP A 76 2.78 6.69 9.53
CA ASP A 76 1.33 6.87 9.51
C ASP A 76 0.74 6.43 8.17
N ILE A 77 -0.28 5.58 8.25
CA ILE A 77 -1.16 5.26 7.13
C ILE A 77 -2.61 5.59 7.50
N THR A 78 -3.31 6.24 6.58
CA THR A 78 -4.71 6.61 6.76
C THR A 78 -5.49 6.29 5.49
N VAL A 79 -6.50 5.42 5.61
CA VAL A 79 -7.44 5.11 4.54
C VAL A 79 -8.86 5.45 5.03
N ILE A 80 -9.50 6.41 4.37
CA ILE A 80 -10.79 6.97 4.76
C ILE A 80 -11.71 7.01 3.54
N ASP A 81 -12.94 6.51 3.67
CA ASP A 81 -13.95 6.59 2.61
C ASP A 81 -13.49 6.02 1.25
N CYS A 82 -12.78 4.88 1.28
CA CYS A 82 -12.35 4.12 0.10
C CYS A 82 -13.05 2.75 0.08
N PRO A 83 -14.37 2.69 -0.21
CA PRO A 83 -15.19 1.49 0.01
C PRO A 83 -14.91 0.33 -0.97
N ALA A 84 -14.26 0.60 -2.12
CA ALA A 84 -14.00 -0.41 -3.15
C ALA A 84 -12.66 -1.13 -2.99
N ILE A 85 -11.89 -0.84 -1.93
CA ILE A 85 -10.56 -1.44 -1.76
C ILE A 85 -10.72 -2.91 -1.38
N GLU A 86 -10.04 -3.80 -2.11
CA GLU A 86 -10.13 -5.25 -1.95
C GLU A 86 -8.83 -5.83 -1.37
N ASN A 87 -7.70 -5.22 -1.71
CA ASN A 87 -6.37 -5.56 -1.19
C ASN A 87 -5.45 -4.33 -1.30
N PHE A 88 -4.31 -4.33 -0.60
CA PHE A 88 -3.32 -3.26 -0.74
C PHE A 88 -2.43 -3.50 -1.97
N CYS A 89 -1.85 -4.70 -2.07
CA CYS A 89 -1.09 -5.17 -3.22
C CYS A 89 -1.22 -6.68 -3.34
N ASN A 90 -0.90 -7.21 -4.52
CA ASN A 90 -0.90 -8.66 -4.77
C ASN A 90 0.38 -9.35 -4.29
N GLY A 91 1.48 -8.60 -4.15
CA GLY A 91 2.75 -9.11 -3.62
C GLY A 91 2.90 -8.88 -2.12
N ALA A 92 4.13 -9.06 -1.63
CA ALA A 92 4.44 -8.89 -0.21
C ALA A 92 4.48 -7.41 0.20
N LEU A 93 4.22 -7.15 1.48
CA LEU A 93 4.28 -5.82 2.08
C LEU A 93 5.24 -5.84 3.27
N SER A 94 6.19 -4.90 3.31
CA SER A 94 7.11 -4.69 4.42
C SER A 94 6.96 -3.28 4.98
N THR A 95 6.57 -3.18 6.26
CA THR A 95 6.33 -1.92 6.99
C THR A 95 6.97 -2.01 8.40
N PRO A 96 8.29 -2.20 8.51
CA PRO A 96 8.94 -2.60 9.76
C PRO A 96 8.73 -1.61 10.92
N LYS A 97 8.70 -0.31 10.62
CA LYS A 97 8.48 0.74 11.64
C LYS A 97 7.05 0.78 12.17
N LEU A 98 6.07 0.55 11.30
CA LEU A 98 4.65 0.52 11.69
C LEU A 98 4.34 -0.65 12.63
N GLN A 99 5.07 -1.77 12.51
CA GLN A 99 4.96 -2.92 13.42
C GLN A 99 5.44 -2.60 14.85
N GLU A 100 6.38 -1.67 15.02
CA GLU A 100 6.88 -1.23 16.33
C GLU A 100 5.80 -0.45 17.12
N VAL A 101 4.96 0.31 16.41
CA VAL A 101 3.91 1.20 16.98
C VAL A 101 2.71 0.42 17.56
N GLN A 102 2.46 -0.82 17.11
CA GLN A 102 1.31 -1.62 17.56
C GLN A 102 1.43 -2.15 19.02
N THR A 103 2.54 -1.88 19.72
CA THR A 103 2.78 -2.39 21.09
C THR A 103 2.42 -1.41 22.22
N GLY A 104 1.89 -0.22 21.93
CA GLY A 104 1.58 0.80 22.94
C GLY A 104 0.25 1.54 22.72
N ARG A 105 -0.78 1.16 23.48
CA ARG A 105 -2.03 1.91 23.81
C ARG A 105 -2.56 2.94 22.78
N ASP A 106 -3.68 2.55 22.16
CA ASP A 106 -4.73 3.41 21.57
C ASP A 106 -4.31 4.46 20.52
N VAL A 107 -4.21 4.02 19.26
CA VAL A 107 -4.65 4.83 18.10
C VAL A 107 -5.62 3.98 17.27
N ARG A 108 -6.91 4.04 17.60
CA ARG A 108 -7.96 3.52 16.72
C ARG A 108 -8.11 4.43 15.51
N LYS A 109 -7.43 4.08 14.40
CA LYS A 109 -7.99 4.25 13.04
C LYS A 109 -7.34 3.32 12.02
N CYS A 110 -7.68 2.03 12.10
CA CYS A 110 -7.67 1.14 10.95
C CYS A 110 -9.12 1.04 10.43
N THR A 111 -9.36 1.42 9.18
CA THR A 111 -10.49 0.88 8.37
C THR A 111 -9.98 0.09 7.16
N TRP A 112 -8.72 -0.34 7.23
CA TRP A 112 -8.21 -1.55 6.60
C TRP A 112 -7.17 -2.07 7.56
N ASP A 113 -7.49 -3.11 8.31
CA ASP A 113 -6.53 -3.74 9.22
C ASP A 113 -5.53 -4.48 8.34
N LEU A 114 -4.41 -3.81 7.99
CA LEU A 114 -3.32 -4.42 7.22
C LEU A 114 -2.84 -5.72 7.88
N ASN A 115 -2.99 -5.85 9.20
CA ASN A 115 -2.74 -7.09 9.92
C ASN A 115 -3.71 -8.21 9.53
N SER A 116 -4.97 -7.92 9.24
CA SER A 116 -5.91 -8.96 8.76
C SER A 116 -5.53 -9.49 7.37
N THR A 117 -4.95 -8.64 6.50
CA THR A 117 -4.40 -9.10 5.21
C THR A 117 -3.12 -9.93 5.40
N ILE A 118 -2.24 -9.54 6.33
CA ILE A 118 -1.02 -10.31 6.67
C ILE A 118 -1.36 -11.65 7.34
N GLU A 119 -2.38 -11.68 8.21
CA GLU A 119 -2.85 -12.91 8.87
C GLU A 119 -3.54 -13.88 7.90
N GLN A 120 -4.18 -13.38 6.83
CA GLN A 120 -4.73 -14.23 5.77
C GLN A 120 -3.62 -14.90 4.95
N LEU A 121 -2.53 -14.18 4.65
CA LEU A 121 -1.39 -14.74 3.92
C LEU A 121 -0.62 -15.82 4.69
N ASN A 122 -0.64 -15.78 6.03
CA ASN A 122 -0.02 -16.80 6.87
C ASN A 122 -0.88 -18.06 7.10
N LYS A 123 -2.16 -18.05 6.70
CA LYS A 123 -3.06 -19.21 6.87
C LYS A 123 -3.10 -20.13 5.64
N ASP A 124 -2.79 -19.64 4.45
CA ASP A 124 -2.83 -20.45 3.22
C ASP A 124 -1.52 -21.23 2.93
N GLY A 125 -0.57 -21.23 3.87
CA GLY A 125 0.72 -21.93 3.76
C GLY A 125 0.78 -23.32 4.39
N THR A 126 -0.31 -23.81 5.01
CA THR A 126 -0.37 -25.16 5.57
C THR A 126 -1.72 -25.80 5.28
N GLU A 127 -1.91 -26.31 4.06
CA GLU A 127 -2.70 -27.52 3.84
C GLU A 127 -2.39 -28.14 2.47
N TYR A 128 -1.87 -29.38 2.54
CA TYR A 128 -1.50 -30.39 1.53
C TYR A 128 -0.12 -30.28 0.86
#